data_AF-A0A7X7C6S7-F1
#
_entry.id   AF-A0A7X7C6S7-F1
#
_cell.length_a   1.000
_cell.length_b   1.000
_cell.length_c   1.000
_cell.angle_alpha   90.00
_cell.angle_beta   90.00
_cell.angle_gamma   90.00
#
_symmetry.space_group_name_H-M   'P 1'
#
loop_
_entity.id
_entity.type
_entity.pdbx_description
1 polymer ?
#
loop_
_entity_poly.entity_id
_entity_poly.type
_entity_poly.pdbx_seq_one_letter_code
_entity_poly.pdbx_strand_id
1 'polypeptide(L)'
;DVTIEELKASGMDRHFASRGKDLFPTDPWGNPFTVAYIGAVGDPIADLSENMAAEQKARAVYENLIDLADDPAVIEPLLWLRQREIVHFEMFKNLYEQYKNMKLK
;
A
#
# COMPACT_ATOMS: atom_id res chain seq x y z
N ASP A 1 7.33 24.29 -8.37
CA ASP A 1 6.25 24.26 -7.37
C ASP A 1 4.89 24.36 -8.03
N VAL A 2 3.94 23.56 -7.56
CA VAL A 2 2.53 23.61 -8.00
C VAL A 2 1.87 24.93 -7.56
N THR A 3 1.10 25.53 -8.46
CA THR A 3 0.30 26.74 -8.25
C THR A 3 -1.03 26.42 -7.55
N ILE A 4 -1.73 27.43 -7.01
CA ILE A 4 -3.04 27.24 -6.39
C ILE A 4 -4.09 26.87 -7.45
N GLU A 5 -3.95 27.41 -8.66
CA GLU A 5 -4.80 27.14 -9.81
C GLU A 5 -4.72 25.68 -10.25
N GLU A 6 -3.51 25.10 -10.32
CA GLU A 6 -3.31 23.68 -10.63
C GLU A 6 -3.89 22.77 -9.53
N LEU A 7 -3.77 23.13 -8.25
CA LEU A 7 -4.38 22.40 -7.14
C LEU A 7 -5.91 22.41 -7.20
N LYS A 8 -6.52 23.53 -7.60
CA LYS A 8 -7.97 23.61 -7.82
C LYS A 8 -8.39 22.76 -9.01
N ALA A 9 -7.63 22.79 -10.11
CA ALA A 9 -7.92 22.00 -11.29
C ALA A 9 -7.85 20.49 -11.03
N SER A 10 -6.97 20.04 -10.12
CA SER A 10 -6.85 18.62 -9.73
C SER A 10 -7.80 18.17 -8.63
N GLY A 11 -8.65 19.06 -8.10
CA GLY A 11 -9.55 18.76 -6.98
C GLY A 11 -8.88 18.67 -5.61
N MET A 12 -7.66 19.19 -5.48
CA MET A 12 -6.86 19.21 -4.24
C MET A 12 -7.04 20.50 -3.42
N ASP A 13 -8.01 21.34 -3.76
CA ASP A 13 -8.31 22.61 -3.09
C ASP A 13 -8.66 22.42 -1.61
N ARG A 14 -9.45 21.39 -1.28
CA ARG A 14 -9.83 21.05 0.11
C ARG A 14 -8.64 20.56 0.93
N HIS A 15 -7.77 19.76 0.32
CA HIS A 15 -6.53 19.31 0.97
C HIS A 15 -5.64 20.52 1.26
N PHE A 16 -5.43 21.39 0.27
CA PHE A 16 -4.63 22.60 0.44
C PHE A 16 -5.17 23.54 1.52
N ALA A 17 -6.49 23.77 1.56
CA ALA A 17 -7.10 24.65 2.56
C ALA A 17 -6.89 24.16 4.00
N SER A 18 -6.81 22.85 4.22
CA SER A 18 -6.69 22.26 5.56
C SER A 18 -5.27 21.84 5.94
N ARG A 19 -4.43 21.49 4.97
CA ARG A 19 -3.09 20.89 5.15
C ARG A 19 -1.97 21.63 4.42
N GLY A 20 -2.29 22.66 3.64
CA GLY A 20 -1.32 23.29 2.74
C GLY A 20 -0.79 22.28 1.72
N LYS A 21 0.53 22.28 1.50
CA LYS A 21 1.22 21.35 0.59
C LYS A 21 1.83 20.15 1.33
N ASP A 22 1.47 19.94 2.58
CA ASP A 22 2.05 18.88 3.42
C ASP A 22 1.38 17.51 3.13
N LEU A 23 2.11 16.45 3.46
CA LEU A 23 1.60 15.08 3.39
C LEU A 23 0.68 14.81 4.59
N PHE A 24 -0.50 14.26 4.31
CA PHE A 24 -1.40 13.77 5.34
C PHE A 24 -1.83 12.34 4.97
N PRO A 25 -1.68 11.35 5.88
CA PRO A 25 -1.90 9.94 5.56
C PRO A 25 -3.40 9.62 5.47
N THR A 26 -3.99 9.96 4.34
CA THR A 26 -5.36 9.63 3.96
C THR A 26 -5.39 8.87 2.64
N ASP A 27 -6.43 8.06 2.45
CA ASP A 27 -6.72 7.48 1.14
C ASP A 27 -7.24 8.55 0.13
N PRO A 28 -7.45 8.20 -1.16
CA PRO A 28 -7.94 9.15 -2.17
C PRO A 28 -9.33 9.75 -1.91
N TRP A 29 -10.10 9.19 -0.96
CA TRP A 29 -11.41 9.70 -0.55
C TRP A 29 -11.33 10.55 0.72
N GLY A 30 -10.14 10.74 1.29
CA GLY A 30 -9.90 11.52 2.49
C GLY A 30 -10.11 10.76 3.80
N ASN A 31 -10.20 9.43 3.78
CA ASN A 31 -10.28 8.63 5.01
C ASN A 31 -8.90 8.54 5.66
N PRO A 32 -8.74 8.93 6.95
CA PRO A 32 -7.46 8.80 7.64
C PRO A 32 -7.03 7.35 7.78
N PHE A 33 -5.72 7.10 7.69
CA PHE A 33 -5.16 5.82 8.09
C PHE A 33 -5.59 5.46 9.52
N THR A 34 -6.00 4.20 9.71
CA THR A 34 -6.53 3.70 10.98
C THR A 34 -6.08 2.27 11.26
N VAL A 35 -6.05 1.89 12.53
CA VAL A 35 -5.75 0.52 12.99
C VAL A 35 -6.78 -0.51 12.52
N ALA A 36 -7.94 -0.07 12.02
CA ALA A 36 -8.96 -0.96 11.47
C ALA A 36 -8.50 -1.72 10.21
N TYR A 37 -7.39 -1.31 9.58
CA TYR A 37 -6.79 -2.00 8.44
C TYR A 37 -5.79 -3.10 8.82
N ILE A 38 -5.49 -3.28 10.11
CA ILE A 38 -4.49 -4.23 10.60
C ILE A 38 -5.21 -5.49 11.11
N GLY A 39 -4.92 -6.64 10.48
CA GLY A 39 -5.31 -7.95 11.00
C GLY A 39 -4.20 -8.54 11.86
N ALA A 40 -4.44 -8.67 13.16
CA ALA A 40 -3.50 -9.33 14.07
C ALA A 40 -4.28 -10.05 15.18
N VAL A 41 -4.23 -11.38 15.18
CA VAL A 41 -5.01 -12.20 16.12
C VAL A 41 -4.13 -13.11 16.99
N GLY A 42 -2.82 -13.14 16.74
CA GLY A 42 -1.87 -13.94 17.53
C GLY A 42 -1.85 -15.42 17.13
N ASP A 43 -2.59 -15.81 16.09
CA ASP A 43 -2.44 -17.09 15.39
C ASP A 43 -1.49 -16.87 14.21
N PRO A 44 -0.26 -17.43 14.24
CA PRO A 44 0.73 -17.21 13.19
C PRO A 44 0.27 -17.67 11.80
N ILE A 45 -0.59 -18.68 11.70
CA ILE A 45 -1.11 -19.18 10.41
C ILE A 45 -2.11 -18.20 9.83
N ALA A 46 -3.01 -17.68 10.67
CA ALA A 46 -3.98 -16.66 10.27
C ALA A 46 -3.27 -15.35 9.90
N ASP A 47 -2.34 -14.89 10.74
CA ASP A 47 -1.60 -13.65 10.54
C ASP A 47 -0.72 -13.72 9.28
N LEU A 48 -0.04 -14.84 8.99
CA LEU A 48 0.72 -15.00 7.74
C LEU A 48 -0.18 -15.05 6.50
N SER A 49 -1.40 -15.58 6.62
CA SER A 49 -2.37 -15.55 5.53
C SER A 49 -2.86 -14.14 5.22
N GLU A 50 -3.07 -13.34 6.27
CA GLU A 50 -3.41 -11.92 6.14
C GLU A 50 -2.28 -11.13 5.47
N ASN A 51 -1.03 -11.34 5.91
CA ASN A 51 0.15 -10.72 5.31
C ASN A 51 0.28 -11.05 3.81
N MET A 52 0.12 -12.32 3.43
CA MET A 52 0.14 -12.73 2.01
C MET A 52 -0.96 -12.02 1.18
N ALA A 53 -2.15 -11.84 1.75
CA ALA A 53 -3.23 -11.13 1.08
C ALA A 53 -2.95 -9.62 0.97
N ALA A 54 -2.28 -9.03 1.97
CA ALA A 54 -1.84 -7.64 1.93
C ALA A 54 -0.86 -7.40 0.77
N GLU A 55 0.20 -8.20 0.63
CA GLU A 55 1.20 -8.01 -0.43
C GLU A 55 0.62 -8.21 -1.83
N GLN A 56 -0.33 -9.15 -2.01
CA GLN A 56 -1.01 -9.30 -3.30
C GLN A 56 -1.86 -8.09 -3.68
N LYS A 57 -2.56 -7.50 -2.71
CA LYS A 57 -3.33 -6.26 -2.94
C LYS A 57 -2.41 -5.09 -3.22
N ALA A 58 -1.32 -4.93 -2.46
CA ALA A 58 -0.32 -3.90 -2.69
C ALA A 58 0.30 -4.00 -4.09
N ARG A 59 0.74 -5.21 -4.50
CA ARG A 59 1.24 -5.48 -5.86
C ARG A 59 0.25 -5.03 -6.94
N ALA A 60 -1.02 -5.40 -6.80
CA ALA A 60 -2.06 -5.04 -7.78
C ALA A 60 -2.31 -3.52 -7.81
N VAL A 61 -2.27 -2.84 -6.66
CA VAL A 61 -2.38 -1.38 -6.58
C VAL A 61 -1.19 -0.72 -7.28
N TYR A 62 0.03 -1.20 -7.07
CA TYR A 62 1.20 -0.65 -7.77
C TYR A 62 1.12 -0.85 -9.28
N GLU A 63 0.62 -2.00 -9.76
CA GLU A 63 0.39 -2.22 -11.19
C GLU A 63 -0.61 -1.19 -11.76
N ASN A 64 -1.73 -0.95 -11.08
CA ASN A 64 -2.68 0.10 -11.49
C ASN A 64 -2.07 1.51 -11.48
N LEU A 65 -1.20 1.82 -10.50
CA LEU A 65 -0.53 3.12 -10.42
C LEU A 65 0.50 3.29 -11.53
N ILE A 66 1.21 2.23 -11.90
CA ILE A 66 2.15 2.22 -13.03
C ILE A 66 1.40 2.47 -14.35
N ASP A 67 0.23 1.84 -14.53
CA ASP A 67 -0.60 2.06 -15.72
C ASP A 67 -1.15 3.50 -15.81
N LEU A 68 -1.31 4.18 -14.66
CA LEU A 68 -1.84 5.55 -14.59
C LEU A 68 -0.74 6.62 -14.73
N ALA A 69 0.48 6.33 -14.32
CA ALA A 69 1.57 7.31 -14.26
C ALA A 69 2.23 7.53 -15.63
N ASP A 70 2.65 8.77 -15.89
CA ASP A 70 3.39 9.18 -17.09
C ASP A 70 4.80 9.72 -16.79
N ASP A 71 5.12 9.99 -15.53
CA ASP A 71 6.42 10.46 -15.07
C ASP A 71 7.34 9.28 -14.65
N PRO A 72 8.50 9.08 -15.29
CA PRO A 72 9.49 8.09 -14.87
C PRO A 72 9.89 8.18 -13.40
N ALA A 73 9.95 9.38 -12.83
CA ALA A 73 10.30 9.59 -11.41
C ALA A 73 9.25 9.02 -10.44
N VAL A 74 8.02 8.79 -10.91
CA VAL A 74 6.95 8.10 -10.18
C VAL A 74 6.99 6.60 -10.46
N ILE A 75 7.18 6.22 -11.74
CA ILE A 75 7.14 4.82 -12.18
C ILE A 75 8.29 3.99 -11.60
N GLU A 76 9.51 4.52 -11.57
CA GLU A 76 10.71 3.77 -11.13
C GLU A 76 10.60 3.28 -9.68
N PRO A 77 10.23 4.13 -8.68
CA PRO A 77 9.95 3.65 -7.33
C PRO A 77 8.84 2.60 -7.26
N LEU A 78 7.76 2.76 -8.05
CA LEU A 78 6.64 1.80 -8.07
C LEU A 78 7.06 0.43 -8.61
N LEU A 79 7.92 0.37 -9.64
CA LEU A 79 8.46 -0.89 -10.15
C LEU A 79 9.31 -1.60 -9.09
N TRP A 80 10.10 -0.84 -8.34
CA TRP A 80 10.89 -1.39 -7.23
C TRP A 80 9.98 -1.94 -6.11
N LEU A 81 8.99 -1.16 -5.67
CA LEU A 81 8.02 -1.57 -4.64
C LEU A 81 7.25 -2.80 -5.09
N ARG A 82 6.72 -2.81 -6.32
CA ARG A 82 6.01 -3.94 -6.92
C ARG A 82 6.85 -5.23 -6.91
N GLN A 83 8.15 -5.14 -7.18
CA GLN A 83 9.03 -6.30 -7.11
C GLN A 83 9.24 -6.77 -5.66
N ARG A 84 9.29 -5.86 -4.69
CA ARG A 84 9.38 -6.19 -3.27
C ARG A 84 8.15 -6.96 -2.79
N GLU A 85 6.95 -6.58 -3.22
CA GLU A 85 5.72 -7.31 -2.86
C GLU A 85 5.76 -8.78 -3.26
N ILE A 86 6.37 -9.11 -4.39
CA ILE A 86 6.57 -10.51 -4.81
C ILE A 86 7.51 -11.25 -3.85
N VAL A 87 8.61 -10.59 -3.46
CA VAL A 87 9.58 -11.15 -2.52
C VAL A 87 8.95 -11.34 -1.14
N HIS A 88 8.22 -10.34 -0.65
CA HIS A 88 7.54 -10.38 0.64
C HIS A 88 6.46 -11.48 0.68
N PHE A 89 5.63 -11.57 -0.36
CA PHE A 89 4.65 -12.64 -0.50
C PHE A 89 5.29 -14.03 -0.40
N GLU A 90 6.37 -14.25 -1.15
CA GLU A 90 7.06 -15.54 -1.15
C GLU A 90 7.73 -15.82 0.20
N MET A 91 8.26 -14.82 0.90
CA MET A 91 8.78 -14.96 2.26
C MET A 91 7.68 -15.40 3.25
N PHE A 92 6.52 -14.73 3.25
CA PHE A 92 5.41 -15.08 4.12
C PHE A 92 4.84 -16.47 3.81
N LYS A 93 4.69 -16.79 2.53
CA LYS A 93 4.24 -18.11 2.07
C LYS A 93 5.17 -19.22 2.55
N ASN A 94 6.48 -19.03 2.40
CA ASN A 94 7.46 -20.02 2.85
C ASN A 94 7.39 -20.25 4.37
N LEU A 95 7.20 -19.19 5.16
CA LEU A 95 7.05 -19.32 6.61
C LEU A 95 5.70 -19.98 6.99
N TYR A 96 4.63 -19.63 6.28
CA TYR A 96 3.31 -20.22 6.46
C TYR A 96 3.34 -21.74 6.26
N GLU A 97 3.96 -22.21 5.17
CA GLU A 97 4.10 -23.65 4.90
C GLU A 97 4.98 -24.35 5.95
N GLN A 98 6.07 -23.70 6.38
CA GLN A 98 6.91 -24.23 7.47
C GLN A 98 6.12 -24.42 8.76
N TYR A 99 5.35 -23.41 9.19
CA TYR A 99 4.61 -23.46 10.46
C TYR A 99 3.45 -24.47 10.41
N LYS A 100 2.78 -24.60 9.27
CA LYS A 100 1.79 -25.68 9.07
C LYS A 100 2.40 -27.07 9.18
N ASN A 101 3.60 -27.26 8.63
CA ASN A 101 4.31 -28.55 8.72
C ASN A 101 4.78 -28.85 10.16
N MET A 102 5.11 -27.81 10.94
CA MET A 102 5.44 -27.94 12.37
C MET A 102 4.20 -28.21 13.26
N LYS A 103 2.98 -28.17 12.70
CA LYS A 103 1.71 -28.31 13.43
C LYS A 103 1.56 -27.28 14.56
N LEU A 104 2.13 -26.10 14.39
CA LEU A 104 1.88 -24.97 15.29
C LEU A 104 0.41 -24.57 15.11
N LYS A 105 -0.34 -24.63 16.22
CA LYS A 105 -1.68 -24.08 16.39
C LYS A 105 -1.62 -23.09 17.55
#